data_AF-A0A0L8IH73-F1
#
_entry.id   AF-A0A0L8IH73-F1
#
_cell.length_a   1.000
_cell.length_b   1.000
_cell.length_c   1.000
_cell.angle_alpha   90.00
_cell.angle_beta   90.00
_cell.angle_gamma   90.00
#
_symmetry.space_group_name_H-M   'P 1'
#
loop_
_entity.id
_entity.type
_entity.pdbx_description
1 polymer ?
#
loop_
_entity_poly.entity_id
_entity_poly.type
_entity_poly.pdbx_seq_one_letter_code
_entity_poly.pdbx_strand_id
1 'polypeptide(L)'
;MAQITTLYSLQTNIIPTIQQVHIMNPQVGAYDCGLFALAYAFELVIGNAPEKFLFDQSKMRAHLRFCLENNKFVPFPKVKVFQMSTNTTDITRFLSSTQKWIT
;
A
#
# COMPACT_ATOMS: atom_id res chain seq x y z
N MET A 1 -2.57 1.07 37.32
CA MET A 1 -1.17 1.20 36.87
C MET A 1 -0.77 -0.06 36.08
N ALA A 2 -1.37 -0.35 34.91
CA ALA A 2 -1.20 -1.67 34.27
C ALA A 2 -1.03 -1.68 32.74
N GLN A 3 -1.05 -0.54 32.03
CA GLN A 3 -0.98 -0.54 30.56
C GLN A 3 0.43 -0.40 29.96
N ILE A 4 1.43 -0.02 30.76
CA ILE A 4 2.82 0.11 30.27
C ILE A 4 3.60 -1.21 30.43
N THR A 5 3.19 -2.09 31.36
CA THR A 5 3.88 -3.36 31.62
C THR A 5 3.86 -4.30 30.41
N THR A 6 2.82 -4.23 29.57
CA THR A 6 2.70 -5.00 28.32
C THR A 6 3.69 -4.59 27.24
N LEU A 7 4.30 -3.39 27.31
CA LEU A 7 5.36 -3.00 26.35
C LEU A 7 6.72 -3.58 26.73
N TYR A 8 6.92 -4.02 27.97
CA TYR A 8 8.21 -4.52 28.48
C TYR A 8 8.18 -6.00 28.88
N SER A 9 7.04 -6.69 28.78
CA SER A 9 6.99 -8.13 29.01
C SER A 9 7.63 -8.84 27.81
N LEU A 10 8.89 -9.24 27.97
CA LEU A 10 9.54 -10.27 27.16
C LEU A 10 8.77 -11.58 27.37
N GLN A 11 7.68 -11.78 26.64
CA GLN A 11 6.91 -13.00 26.74
C GLN A 11 6.67 -13.62 25.36
N THR A 12 7.53 -14.62 25.11
CA THR A 12 7.30 -15.88 24.40
C THR A 12 7.00 -15.83 22.91
N ASN A 13 8.04 -16.09 22.11
CA ASN A 13 8.04 -16.84 20.83
C ASN A 13 7.05 -16.47 19.72
N ILE A 14 6.29 -15.39 19.85
CA ILE A 14 5.61 -14.79 18.73
C ILE A 14 6.56 -13.70 18.26
N ILE A 15 7.42 -14.04 17.29
CA ILE A 15 7.99 -13.01 16.43
C ILE A 15 6.75 -12.27 15.91
N PRO A 16 6.52 -10.98 16.24
CA PRO A 16 5.43 -10.27 15.63
C PRO A 16 5.63 -10.46 14.15
N THR A 17 4.67 -11.08 13.45
CA THR A 17 4.79 -11.36 12.03
C THR A 17 5.23 -10.05 11.38
N ILE A 18 6.51 -9.97 11.01
CA ILE A 18 7.03 -8.77 10.39
C ILE A 18 6.33 -8.78 9.05
N GLN A 19 5.28 -7.98 8.92
CA GLN A 19 4.64 -7.74 7.66
C GLN A 19 5.62 -6.87 6.88
N GLN A 20 6.61 -7.53 6.28
CA GLN A 20 7.57 -6.90 5.40
C GLN A 20 6.80 -6.50 4.15
N VAL A 21 6.33 -5.26 4.14
CA VAL A 21 5.66 -4.71 2.97
C VAL A 21 6.72 -4.40 1.93
N HIS A 22 6.55 -4.98 0.75
CA HIS A 22 7.41 -4.67 -0.39
C HIS A 22 7.19 -3.20 -0.78
N ILE A 23 8.25 -2.38 -0.73
CA ILE A 23 8.18 -0.96 -1.11
C ILE A 23 8.19 -0.89 -2.64
N MET A 24 7.00 -0.78 -3.26
CA MET A 24 6.89 -0.69 -4.72
C MET A 24 7.03 0.73 -5.26
N ASN A 25 6.85 1.74 -4.41
CA ASN A 25 6.74 3.15 -4.82
C ASN A 25 7.72 4.01 -4.00
N PRO A 26 9.03 3.98 -4.33
CA PRO A 26 10.02 4.76 -3.62
C PRO A 26 9.80 6.25 -3.87
N GLN A 27 10.21 7.07 -2.91
CA GLN A 27 10.34 8.50 -3.10
C GLN A 27 11.32 8.81 -4.25
N VAL A 28 11.15 9.99 -4.84
CA VAL A 28 12.15 10.61 -5.72
C VAL A 28 12.98 11.60 -4.91
N GLY A 29 14.31 11.50 -4.99
CA GLY A 29 15.24 12.38 -4.24
C GLY A 29 15.47 11.94 -2.79
N ALA A 30 16.14 12.77 -1.99
CA ALA A 30 16.67 12.36 -0.68
C ALA A 30 15.84 12.83 0.54
N TYR A 31 14.84 13.70 0.34
CA TYR A 31 14.25 14.47 1.45
C TYR A 31 12.84 14.03 1.87
N ASP A 32 12.19 13.16 1.12
CA ASP A 32 10.77 12.82 1.33
C ASP A 32 10.54 11.46 1.99
N CYS A 33 11.58 10.82 2.53
CA CYS A 33 11.47 9.51 3.19
C CYS A 33 10.51 9.52 4.38
N GLY A 34 10.54 10.60 5.16
CA GLY A 34 9.58 10.80 6.24
C GLY A 34 8.12 10.88 5.74
N LEU A 35 7.87 11.48 4.58
CA LEU A 35 6.52 11.58 4.02
C LEU A 35 6.00 10.21 3.58
N PHE A 36 6.83 9.43 2.90
CA PHE A 36 6.46 8.08 2.48
C PHE A 36 6.29 7.15 3.68
N ALA A 37 7.17 7.23 4.69
CA ALA A 37 7.02 6.48 5.93
C ALA A 37 5.69 6.77 6.63
N LEU A 38 5.29 8.04 6.73
CA LEU A 38 4.00 8.44 7.31
C LEU A 38 2.82 7.96 6.48
N ALA A 39 2.89 8.05 5.16
CA ALA A 39 1.82 7.57 4.28
C ALA A 39 1.63 6.06 4.38
N TYR A 40 2.73 5.30 4.40
CA TYR A 40 2.70 3.85 4.61
C TYR A 40 2.13 3.51 5.99
N ALA A 41 2.61 4.16 7.05
CA ALA A 41 2.11 3.94 8.40
C ALA A 41 0.61 4.23 8.52
N PHE A 42 0.14 5.32 7.89
CA PHE A 42 -1.28 5.68 7.87
C PHE A 42 -2.13 4.57 7.23
N GLU A 43 -1.76 4.09 6.04
CA GLU A 43 -2.49 3.03 5.35
C GLU A 43 -2.50 1.72 6.15
N LEU A 44 -1.37 1.36 6.77
CA LEU A 44 -1.28 0.17 7.63
C LEU A 44 -2.22 0.27 8.84
N VAL A 45 -2.24 1.42 9.51
CA VAL A 45 -3.08 1.63 10.71
C VAL A 45 -4.58 1.54 10.37
N ILE A 46 -4.98 1.95 9.17
CA ILE A 46 -6.38 1.82 8.72
C ILE A 46 -6.70 0.46 8.06
N GLY A 47 -5.77 -0.50 8.11
CA GLY A 47 -5.97 -1.86 7.61
C GLY A 47 -5.78 -2.04 6.10
N ASN A 48 -5.18 -1.06 5.42
CA ASN A 48 -4.88 -1.15 4.00
C ASN A 48 -3.46 -1.69 3.73
N ALA A 49 -3.26 -2.14 2.49
CA ALA A 49 -1.98 -2.57 1.94
C ALA A 49 -1.31 -1.41 1.17
N PRO A 50 -0.33 -0.68 1.74
CA PRO A 50 0.22 0.53 1.13
C PRO A 50 0.93 0.29 -0.21
N GLU A 51 1.42 -0.93 -0.46
CA GLU A 51 2.02 -1.34 -1.73
C GLU A 51 1.05 -1.27 -2.92
N LYS A 52 -0.27 -1.17 -2.66
CA LYS A 52 -1.30 -1.00 -3.68
C LYS A 52 -1.52 0.45 -4.09
N PHE A 53 -0.85 1.41 -3.46
CA PHE A 53 -1.05 2.83 -3.71
C PHE A 53 0.19 3.52 -4.27
N LEU A 54 -0.02 4.30 -5.32
CA LEU A 54 0.97 5.25 -5.83
C LEU A 54 0.70 6.63 -5.21
N PHE A 55 1.57 7.07 -4.30
CA PHE A 55 1.45 8.37 -3.66
C PHE A 55 1.91 9.51 -4.57
N ASP A 56 1.19 10.64 -4.53
CA ASP A 56 1.54 11.85 -5.27
C ASP A 56 2.50 12.73 -4.45
N GLN A 57 3.80 12.43 -4.56
CA GLN A 57 4.87 13.09 -3.80
C GLN A 57 4.82 14.62 -3.89
N SER A 58 4.42 15.17 -5.04
CA SER A 58 4.33 16.61 -5.27
C SER A 58 3.38 17.32 -4.30
N LYS A 59 2.38 16.60 -3.79
CA LYS A 59 1.34 17.12 -2.88
C LYS A 59 1.57 16.73 -1.41
N MET A 60 2.44 15.77 -1.13
CA MET A 60 2.58 15.20 0.22
C MET A 60 3.07 16.21 1.26
N ARG A 61 3.95 17.14 0.89
CA ARG A 61 4.45 18.17 1.83
C ARG A 61 3.36 19.13 2.29
N ALA A 62 2.59 19.66 1.34
CA ALA A 62 1.48 20.55 1.64
C ALA A 62 0.39 19.82 2.44
N HIS A 63 0.12 18.56 2.07
CA HIS A 63 -0.80 17.70 2.79
C HIS A 63 -0.38 17.44 4.25
N LEU A 64 0.90 17.13 4.49
CA LEU A 64 1.38 16.92 5.86
C LEU A 64 1.24 18.19 6.70
N ARG A 65 1.59 19.35 6.15
CA ARG A 65 1.38 20.64 6.83
C ARG A 65 -0.09 20.82 7.22
N PHE A 66 -1.01 20.59 6.28
CA PHE A 66 -2.45 20.64 6.54
C PHE A 66 -2.87 19.68 7.67
N CYS A 67 -2.39 18.43 7.67
CA CYS A 67 -2.72 17.46 8.73
C CYS A 67 -2.25 17.93 10.11
N LEU A 68 -1.03 18.49 10.18
CA LEU A 68 -0.45 18.97 11.43
C LEU A 68 -1.18 20.21 11.94
N GLU A 69 -1.47 21.18 11.07
CA GLU A 69 -2.22 22.40 11.42
C GLU A 69 -3.63 22.08 11.93
N ASN A 70 -4.25 21.02 11.42
CA ASN A 70 -5.59 20.58 11.81
C ASN A 70 -5.59 19.49 12.91
N ASN A 71 -4.42 19.10 13.44
CA ASN A 71 -4.26 18.03 14.43
C ASN A 71 -4.96 16.70 14.03
N LYS A 72 -5.03 16.40 12.74
CA LYS A 72 -5.74 15.24 12.22
C LYS A 72 -5.09 14.72 10.94
N PHE A 73 -4.69 13.46 10.97
CA PHE A 73 -4.26 12.77 9.76
C PHE A 73 -5.46 12.32 8.93
N VAL A 74 -5.36 12.54 7.61
CA VAL A 74 -6.29 12.05 6.59
C VAL A 74 -5.50 11.30 5.51
N PRO A 75 -6.14 10.53 4.61
CA PRO A 75 -5.43 9.74 3.61
C PRO A 75 -4.50 10.61 2.75
N PHE A 76 -3.24 10.18 2.64
CA PHE A 76 -2.25 10.88 1.83
C PHE A 76 -2.65 10.89 0.35
N PRO A 77 -2.26 11.95 -0.40
CA PRO A 77 -2.64 12.11 -1.80
C PRO A 77 -2.07 10.98 -2.66
N LYS A 78 -2.93 10.40 -3.51
CA LYS A 78 -2.60 9.32 -4.43
C LYS A 78 -2.73 9.81 -5.87
N VAL A 79 -1.90 9.29 -6.77
CA VAL A 79 -2.00 9.56 -8.20
C VAL A 79 -3.28 8.89 -8.72
N LYS A 80 -4.09 9.63 -9.48
CA LYS A 80 -5.22 9.04 -10.21
C LYS A 80 -4.66 8.17 -11.33
N VAL A 81 -4.67 6.86 -11.14
CA VAL A 81 -4.41 5.94 -12.24
C VAL A 81 -5.71 5.89 -13.05
N PHE A 82 -5.67 6.32 -14.32
CA PHE A 82 -6.77 5.99 -15.24
C PHE A 82 -6.79 4.48 -15.35
N GLN A 83 -7.76 3.82 -14.71
CA GLN A 83 -8.01 2.42 -14.98
C GLN A 83 -8.52 2.35 -16.42
N MET A 84 -7.64 2.04 -17.35
CA MET A 84 -8.09 1.53 -18.64
C MET A 84 -8.81 0.23 -18.32
N SER A 85 -10.12 0.17 -18.55
CA SER A 85 -10.86 -1.07 -18.41
C SER A 85 -10.18 -2.12 -19.29
N THR A 86 -9.51 -3.11 -18.69
CA THR A 86 -9.05 -4.28 -19.42
C THR A 86 -10.31 -5.02 -19.85
N ASN A 87 -10.83 -4.71 -21.03
CA ASN A 87 -11.72 -5.62 -21.73
C ASN A 87 -10.90 -6.89 -21.96
N THR A 88 -11.04 -7.88 -21.08
CA THR A 88 -10.55 -9.24 -21.30
C THR A 88 -11.16 -9.70 -22.61
N THR A 89 -10.41 -9.58 -23.71
CA THR A 89 -10.81 -10.16 -24.98
C THR A 89 -10.62 -11.65 -24.79
N ASP A 90 -11.72 -12.35 -24.58
CA ASP A 90 -11.74 -13.79 -24.39
C ASP A 90 -11.28 -14.48 -25.68
N ILE A 91 -9.97 -14.68 -25.80
CA ILE A 91 -9.32 -15.35 -26.94
C ILE A 91 -9.69 -16.83 -27.03
N THR A 92 -10.39 -17.39 -26.03
CA THR A 92 -10.87 -18.77 -26.09
C THR A 92 -11.96 -19.00 -27.14
N ARG A 93 -12.63 -17.96 -27.65
CA ARG A 93 -13.64 -18.12 -28.72
C ARG A 93 -13.08 -18.66 -30.04
N PHE A 94 -11.76 -18.60 -30.23
CA PHE A 94 -11.09 -19.09 -31.44
C PHE A 94 -10.54 -20.51 -31.31
N LEU A 95 -10.61 -21.13 -30.13
CA LEU A 95 -10.25 -22.53 -29.95
C LEU A 95 -11.50 -23.38 -30.17
N SER A 96 -11.81 -23.65 -31.45
CA SER A 96 -12.81 -24.64 -31.84
C SER A 96 -12.40 -26.03 -31.36
N SER A 97 -13.34 -26.77 -30.76
CA SER A 97 -13.16 -28.07 -30.12
C SER A 97 -12.95 -29.25 -31.10
N THR A 98 -12.01 -29.15 -32.04
CA THR A 98 -11.70 -30.24 -32.97
C THR A 98 -10.22 -30.33 -33.33
N GLN A 99 -9.47 -31.10 -32.54
CA GLN A 99 -8.73 -32.24 -33.07
C GLN A 99 -9.01 -33.46 -32.20
N LYS A 100 -10.18 -34.05 -32.45
CA LYS A 100 -10.48 -35.45 -32.18
C LYS A 100 -9.57 -36.29 -33.08
N TRP A 101 -8.69 -37.07 -32.47
CA TRP A 101 -8.02 -38.28 -32.98
C TRP A 101 -7.23 -38.16 -34.29
N ILE A 102 -5.90 -38.26 -34.19
CA ILE A 102 -5.12 -39.04 -35.16
C ILE A 102 -4.17 -39.94 -34.35
N THR A 103 -4.23 -41.20 -34.72
CA THR A 103 -3.66 -42.44 -34.19
C THR A 103 -2.14 -42.46 -34.11
#